data_AF-A0A371FLZ4-F1
#
_entry.id   AF-A0A371FLZ4-F1
#
_cell.length_a   1.000
_cell.length_b   1.000
_cell.length_c   1.000
_cell.angle_alpha   90.00
_cell.angle_beta   90.00
_cell.angle_gamma   90.00
#
_symmetry.space_group_name_H-M   'P 1'
#
loop_
_entity.id
_entity.type
_entity.pdbx_description
1 polymer ?
#
loop_
_entity_poly.entity_id
_entity_poly.type
_entity_poly.pdbx_seq_one_letter_code
_entity_poly.pdbx_strand_id
1 'polypeptide(L)'
;MDLFDYDLGFKFINTVMVGEKPLKLTYEHSMKDKKTVLEGTFELDPGKKVCVNYAFDSRRYKLKHTYVHKLTTFEQAYDVAKNTWDFAVSRRVYGDNKLKASYETSNKVLGLEWDTGCFKIAGSVKLDQELKAPKLSAETTWSF
;
A
#
# COMPACT_ATOMS: atom_id res chain seq x y z
N MET A 1 -38.48 -9.28 11.79
CA MET A 1 -38.25 -10.23 10.68
C MET A 1 -36.92 -9.84 10.09
N ASP A 2 -35.85 -10.45 10.62
CA ASP A 2 -34.47 -10.11 10.25
C ASP A 2 -34.20 -10.61 8.84
N LEU A 3 -34.14 -9.68 7.89
CA LEU A 3 -33.69 -9.97 6.53
C LEU A 3 -32.19 -10.23 6.59
N PHE A 4 -31.82 -11.45 6.23
CA PHE A 4 -30.47 -11.94 5.93
C PHE A 4 -29.40 -10.85 5.73
N ASP A 5 -28.41 -10.82 6.62
CA ASP A 5 -27.14 -10.06 6.48
C ASP A 5 -26.28 -10.71 5.38
N TYR A 6 -26.73 -10.61 4.13
CA TYR A 6 -25.96 -11.05 2.97
C TYR A 6 -24.90 -9.99 2.66
N ASP A 7 -23.65 -10.30 3.01
CA ASP A 7 -22.48 -9.53 2.60
C ASP A 7 -22.18 -9.79 1.12
N LEU A 8 -23.00 -9.18 0.26
CA LEU A 8 -22.85 -9.27 -1.18
C LEU A 8 -21.87 -8.20 -1.65
N GLY A 9 -20.79 -8.66 -2.25
CA GLY A 9 -19.85 -7.82 -2.98
C GLY A 9 -19.48 -8.47 -4.29
N PHE A 10 -19.00 -7.67 -5.23
CA PHE A 10 -18.45 -8.19 -6.47
C PHE A 10 -17.15 -7.49 -6.81
N LYS A 11 -16.26 -8.28 -7.41
CA LYS A 11 -14.93 -7.85 -7.82
C LYS A 11 -14.70 -8.22 -9.27
N PHE A 12 -14.44 -7.21 -10.08
CA PHE A 12 -14.05 -7.39 -11.47
C PHE A 12 -12.56 -7.08 -11.61
N ILE A 13 -11.83 -8.00 -12.22
CA ILE A 13 -10.40 -7.84 -12.51
C ILE A 13 -10.24 -8.01 -14.01
N ASN A 14 -9.64 -7.02 -14.65
CA ASN A 14 -9.33 -7.06 -16.07
C ASN A 14 -7.91 -6.57 -16.30
N THR A 15 -7.25 -7.10 -17.32
CA THR A 15 -5.94 -6.61 -17.77
C THR A 15 -6.07 -6.25 -19.24
N VAL A 16 -5.81 -4.99 -19.56
CA VAL A 16 -5.81 -4.48 -20.93
C VAL A 16 -4.39 -4.10 -21.32
N MET A 17 -4.02 -4.32 -22.58
CA MET A 17 -2.72 -3.92 -23.09
C MET A 17 -2.81 -2.47 -23.58
N VAL A 18 -1.95 -1.59 -23.07
CA VAL A 18 -1.78 -0.22 -23.56
C VAL A 18 -0.41 -0.15 -24.23
N GLY A 19 -0.41 -0.20 -25.56
CA GLY A 19 0.80 -0.59 -26.30
C GLY A 19 1.19 -2.02 -25.94
N GLU A 20 2.46 -2.26 -25.60
CA GLU A 20 2.98 -3.57 -25.19
C GLU A 20 2.98 -3.76 -23.66
N LYS A 21 2.38 -2.83 -22.91
CA LYS A 21 2.46 -2.78 -21.45
C LYS A 21 1.11 -3.08 -20.80
N PRO A 22 1.06 -3.94 -19.76
CA PRO A 22 -0.20 -4.31 -19.13
C PRO A 22 -0.71 -3.20 -18.20
N LEU A 23 -1.98 -2.88 -18.34
CA LEU A 23 -2.78 -2.10 -17.40
C LEU A 23 -3.76 -3.04 -16.70
N LYS A 24 -3.50 -3.34 -15.44
CA LYS A 24 -4.40 -4.13 -14.59
C LYS A 24 -5.40 -3.20 -13.92
N LEU A 25 -6.68 -3.50 -14.09
CA LEU A 25 -7.80 -2.79 -13.48
C LEU A 25 -8.51 -3.73 -12.51
N THR A 26 -8.82 -3.22 -11.32
CA THR A 26 -9.62 -3.91 -10.32
C THR A 26 -10.73 -2.99 -9.87
N TYR A 27 -11.97 -3.41 -10.10
CA TYR A 27 -13.16 -2.76 -9.57
C TYR A 27 -13.71 -3.64 -8.44
N GLU A 28 -14.00 -3.05 -7.29
CA GLU A 28 -14.56 -3.74 -6.15
C GLU A 28 -15.73 -2.93 -5.60
N HIS A 29 -16.87 -3.57 -5.42
CA HIS A 29 -18.04 -2.99 -4.79
C HIS A 29 -18.51 -3.89 -3.64
N SER A 30 -18.60 -3.31 -2.45
CA SER A 30 -19.16 -3.93 -1.24
C SER A 30 -20.52 -3.30 -0.96
N MET A 31 -21.59 -4.10 -0.99
CA MET A 31 -22.94 -3.59 -0.66
C MET A 31 -23.05 -3.29 0.83
N LYS A 32 -22.43 -4.11 1.69
CA LYS A 32 -22.44 -3.94 3.15
C LYS A 32 -21.80 -2.63 3.57
N ASP A 33 -20.61 -2.33 3.05
CA ASP A 33 -19.89 -1.10 3.37
C ASP A 33 -20.34 0.09 2.50
N LYS A 34 -21.23 -0.14 1.53
CA LYS A 34 -21.62 0.83 0.48
C LYS A 34 -20.39 1.47 -0.17
N LYS A 35 -19.34 0.67 -0.36
CA LYS A 35 -18.02 1.12 -0.76
C LYS A 35 -17.74 0.67 -2.18
N THR A 36 -17.21 1.58 -2.99
CA THR A 36 -16.78 1.26 -4.36
C THR A 36 -15.36 1.75 -4.55
N VAL A 37 -14.47 0.86 -4.97
CA VAL A 37 -13.06 1.15 -5.22
C VAL A 37 -12.71 0.74 -6.65
N LEU A 38 -12.06 1.65 -7.38
CA LEU A 38 -11.38 1.36 -8.63
C LEU A 38 -9.88 1.51 -8.42
N GLU A 39 -9.14 0.46 -8.72
CA GLU A 39 -7.68 0.45 -8.74
C GLU A 39 -7.18 0.18 -10.15
N GLY A 40 -6.20 0.95 -10.59
CA GLY A 40 -5.46 0.73 -11.82
C GLY A 40 -3.98 0.63 -11.53
N THR A 41 -3.32 -0.42 -12.01
CA THR A 41 -1.87 -0.57 -11.96
C THR A 41 -1.33 -0.69 -13.37
N PHE A 42 -0.49 0.26 -13.76
CA PHE A 42 0.19 0.28 -15.04
C PHE A 42 1.67 -0.05 -14.84
N GLU A 43 2.14 -1.09 -15.52
CA GLU A 43 3.56 -1.47 -15.52
C GLU A 43 4.28 -0.68 -16.60
N LEU A 44 5.07 0.30 -16.16
CA LEU A 44 5.82 1.16 -17.08
C LEU A 44 6.99 0.42 -17.68
N ASP A 45 7.72 -0.39 -16.92
CA ASP A 45 8.84 -1.24 -17.37
C ASP A 45 9.08 -2.26 -16.24
N PRO A 46 9.91 -3.31 -16.43
CA PRO A 46 10.34 -4.16 -15.33
C PRO A 46 10.92 -3.32 -14.18
N GLY A 47 10.22 -3.32 -13.03
CA GLY A 47 10.62 -2.55 -11.85
C GLY A 47 10.10 -1.11 -11.76
N LYS A 48 9.34 -0.62 -12.74
CA LYS A 48 8.63 0.67 -12.67
C LYS A 48 7.14 0.46 -12.81
N LYS A 49 6.36 0.95 -11.85
CA LYS A 49 4.90 0.88 -11.92
C LYS A 49 4.25 2.11 -11.34
N VAL A 50 3.09 2.44 -11.89
CA VAL A 50 2.18 3.46 -11.35
C VAL A 50 0.90 2.77 -10.96
N CYS A 51 0.45 3.01 -9.73
CA CYS A 51 -0.81 2.53 -9.20
C CYS A 51 -1.69 3.74 -8.87
N VAL A 52 -2.92 3.73 -9.34
CA VAL A 52 -3.95 4.71 -8.99
C VAL A 52 -5.04 3.95 -8.24
N ASN A 53 -5.49 4.51 -7.13
CA ASN A 53 -6.63 4.00 -6.38
C ASN A 53 -7.65 5.13 -6.19
N TYR A 54 -8.91 4.84 -6.49
CA TYR A 54 -10.01 5.77 -6.31
C TYR A 54 -11.15 5.08 -5.56
N ALA A 55 -11.43 5.55 -4.35
CA ALA A 55 -12.60 5.17 -3.58
C ALA A 55 -13.72 6.20 -3.82
N PHE A 56 -14.80 5.79 -4.48
CA PHE A 56 -15.88 6.67 -4.90
C PHE A 56 -16.67 7.24 -3.72
N ASP A 57 -16.87 6.41 -2.68
CA ASP A 57 -17.59 6.74 -1.45
C ASP A 57 -16.97 7.92 -0.70
N SER A 58 -15.64 7.90 -0.56
CA SER A 58 -14.87 8.89 0.19
C SER A 58 -14.22 9.94 -0.71
N ARG A 59 -14.44 9.85 -2.04
CA ARG A 59 -13.75 10.64 -3.08
C ARG A 59 -12.23 10.64 -2.89
N ARG A 60 -11.70 9.55 -2.33
CA ARG A 60 -10.29 9.44 -2.01
C ARG A 60 -9.55 8.95 -3.24
N TYR A 61 -8.65 9.79 -3.73
CA TYR A 61 -7.77 9.46 -4.84
C TYR A 61 -6.33 9.37 -4.34
N LYS A 62 -5.68 8.22 -4.56
CA LYS A 62 -4.28 8.00 -4.22
C LYS A 62 -3.51 7.57 -5.47
N LEU A 63 -2.47 8.32 -5.81
CA LEU A 63 -1.51 7.98 -6.85
C LEU A 63 -0.25 7.45 -6.17
N LYS A 64 0.26 6.30 -6.60
CA LYS A 64 1.50 5.71 -6.10
C LYS A 64 2.42 5.39 -7.26
N HIS A 65 3.67 5.77 -7.16
CA HIS A 65 4.72 5.39 -8.09
C HIS A 65 5.75 4.54 -7.36
N THR A 66 6.15 3.43 -7.97
CA THR A 66 7.16 2.52 -7.47
C THR A 66 8.27 2.37 -8.49
N TYR A 67 9.50 2.49 -8.04
CA TYR A 67 10.71 2.33 -8.84
C TYR A 67 11.70 1.40 -8.14
N VAL A 68 12.15 0.37 -8.83
CA VAL A 68 13.16 -0.58 -8.37
C VAL A 68 14.48 -0.27 -9.06
N HIS A 69 15.52 -0.08 -8.26
CA HIS A 69 16.89 0.04 -8.71
C HIS A 69 17.78 -0.95 -7.94
N LYS A 70 18.28 -1.96 -8.66
CA LYS A 70 19.03 -3.08 -8.08
C LYS A 70 18.20 -3.76 -6.98
N LEU A 71 18.71 -3.81 -5.75
CA LEU A 71 18.03 -4.40 -4.59
C LEU A 71 17.18 -3.39 -3.81
N THR A 72 17.06 -2.14 -4.29
CA THR A 72 16.36 -1.05 -3.58
C THR A 72 15.09 -0.67 -4.31
N THR A 73 13.99 -0.52 -3.57
CA THR A 73 12.69 -0.08 -4.06
C THR A 73 12.35 1.26 -3.42
N PHE A 74 12.02 2.23 -4.26
CA PHE A 74 11.51 3.54 -3.89
C PHE A 74 10.02 3.60 -4.17
N GLU A 75 9.26 4.14 -3.21
CA GLU A 75 7.83 4.30 -3.32
C GLU A 75 7.48 5.74 -2.89
N GLN A 76 6.71 6.42 -3.74
CA GLN A 76 6.11 7.70 -3.42
C GLN A 76 4.62 7.59 -3.67
N ALA A 77 3.80 8.13 -2.77
CA ALA A 77 2.37 8.14 -2.94
C ALA A 77 1.80 9.50 -2.58
N TYR A 78 0.88 10.01 -3.39
CA TYR A 78 0.18 11.25 -3.16
C TYR A 78 -1.29 10.95 -2.92
N ASP A 79 -1.79 11.39 -1.77
CA ASP A 79 -3.20 11.35 -1.41
C ASP A 79 -3.82 12.73 -1.70
N VAL A 80 -4.62 12.81 -2.77
CA VAL A 80 -5.20 14.08 -3.24
C VAL A 80 -6.20 14.63 -2.23
N ALA A 81 -6.97 13.77 -1.56
CA ALA A 81 -7.99 14.21 -0.61
C ALA A 81 -7.35 14.88 0.63
N LYS A 82 -6.17 14.40 1.02
CA LYS A 82 -5.41 14.96 2.15
C LYS A 82 -4.40 16.02 1.73
N ASN A 83 -4.10 16.14 0.43
CA ASN A 83 -3.00 16.95 -0.10
C ASN A 83 -1.65 16.60 0.57
N THR A 84 -1.33 15.31 0.65
CA THR A 84 -0.15 14.82 1.38
C THR A 84 0.62 13.77 0.60
N TRP A 85 1.93 13.76 0.80
CA TRP A 85 2.83 12.75 0.26
C TRP A 85 3.22 11.70 1.30
N ASP A 86 3.34 10.44 0.89
CA ASP A 86 3.95 9.37 1.66
C ASP A 86 5.16 8.85 0.90
N PHE A 87 6.23 8.55 1.62
CA PHE A 87 7.47 8.05 1.04
C PHE A 87 7.86 6.74 1.72
N ALA A 88 8.39 5.80 0.95
CA ALA A 88 9.06 4.63 1.49
C ALA A 88 10.26 4.23 0.64
N VAL A 89 11.30 3.77 1.31
CA VAL A 89 12.45 3.13 0.68
C VAL A 89 12.62 1.77 1.34
N SER A 90 12.77 0.74 0.53
CA SER A 90 13.11 -0.59 1.03
C SER A 90 14.28 -1.18 0.27
N ARG A 91 15.07 -2.01 0.94
CA ARG A 91 16.22 -2.67 0.34
C ARG A 91 16.28 -4.11 0.82
N ARG A 92 16.56 -5.02 -0.11
CA ARG A 92 16.92 -6.40 0.25
C ARG A 92 18.34 -6.44 0.81
N VAL A 93 18.50 -7.07 1.96
CA VAL A 93 19.73 -7.23 2.73
C VAL A 93 19.85 -8.69 3.16
N TYR A 94 21.07 -9.23 3.25
CA TYR A 94 21.31 -10.61 3.73
C TYR A 94 20.39 -11.67 3.09
N GLY A 95 20.40 -11.76 1.75
CA GLY A 95 19.50 -12.64 1.01
C GLY A 95 18.15 -11.97 0.76
N ASP A 96 17.07 -12.59 1.22
CA ASP A 96 15.70 -12.12 1.01
C ASP A 96 15.14 -11.26 2.16
N ASN A 97 15.94 -10.98 3.20
CA ASN A 97 15.50 -10.05 4.24
C ASN A 97 15.30 -8.66 3.64
N LYS A 98 14.30 -7.94 4.12
CA LYS A 98 13.92 -6.62 3.64
C LYS A 98 13.96 -5.62 4.78
N LEU A 99 14.79 -4.59 4.63
CA LEU A 99 14.78 -3.41 5.48
C LEU A 99 13.97 -2.33 4.78
N LYS A 100 13.07 -1.65 5.48
CA LYS A 100 12.22 -0.58 4.94
C LYS A 100 12.16 0.59 5.91
N ALA A 101 12.34 1.80 5.38
CA ALA A 101 12.03 3.05 6.05
C ALA A 101 10.85 3.72 5.35
N SER A 102 9.97 4.37 6.11
CA SER A 102 8.82 5.09 5.55
C SER A 102 8.49 6.34 6.33
N TYR A 103 7.92 7.32 5.63
CA TYR A 103 7.39 8.54 6.21
C TYR A 103 5.99 8.82 5.66
N GLU A 104 5.01 8.90 6.54
CA GLU A 104 3.63 9.30 6.21
C GLU A 104 3.44 10.77 6.60
N THR A 105 3.34 11.67 5.62
CA THR A 105 3.32 13.12 5.91
C THR A 105 2.03 13.52 6.64
N SER A 106 0.89 12.94 6.27
CA SER A 106 -0.42 13.30 6.87
C SER A 106 -0.45 13.08 8.38
N ASN A 107 0.13 11.98 8.85
CA ASN A 107 0.15 11.63 10.27
C ASN A 107 1.48 11.97 10.93
N LYS A 108 2.45 12.47 10.16
CA LYS A 108 3.83 12.76 10.57
C LYS A 108 4.45 11.54 11.27
N VAL A 109 4.26 10.35 10.69
CA VAL A 109 4.77 9.09 11.24
C VAL A 109 6.03 8.69 10.49
N LEU A 110 7.14 8.53 11.21
CA LEU A 110 8.35 7.89 10.72
C LEU A 110 8.34 6.42 11.15
N GLY A 111 8.60 5.50 10.21
CA GLY A 111 8.59 4.07 10.45
C GLY A 111 9.85 3.38 9.94
N LEU A 112 10.25 2.31 10.63
CA LEU A 112 11.30 1.39 10.24
C LEU A 112 10.79 -0.05 10.39
N GLU A 113 11.06 -0.89 9.43
CA GLU A 113 10.64 -2.29 9.39
C GLU A 113 11.80 -3.17 8.91
N TRP A 114 12.03 -4.29 9.59
CA TRP A 114 12.88 -5.38 9.15
C TRP A 114 12.04 -6.65 9.07
N ASP A 115 11.93 -7.19 7.86
CA ASP A 115 11.30 -8.48 7.56
C ASP A 115 12.36 -9.50 7.14
N THR A 116 12.40 -10.68 7.76
CA THR A 116 13.30 -11.80 7.43
C THR A 116 12.59 -12.94 6.67
N GLY A 117 11.30 -12.79 6.37
CA GLY A 117 10.44 -13.84 5.83
C GLY A 117 9.80 -14.71 6.91
N CYS A 118 10.51 -15.00 8.01
CA CYS A 118 9.97 -15.75 9.17
C CYS A 118 9.58 -14.83 10.34
N PHE A 119 10.26 -13.69 10.47
CA PHE A 119 10.02 -12.72 11.52
C PHE A 119 9.99 -11.32 10.93
N LYS A 120 9.13 -10.47 11.48
CA LYS A 120 9.02 -9.08 11.11
C LYS A 120 9.01 -8.22 12.37
N ILE A 121 9.92 -7.25 12.43
CA ILE A 121 10.01 -6.26 13.51
C ILE A 121 9.74 -4.90 12.89
N ALA A 122 8.82 -4.14 13.48
CA ALA A 122 8.51 -2.79 13.04
C ALA A 122 8.51 -1.82 14.22
N GLY A 123 9.00 -0.61 13.97
CA GLY A 123 9.01 0.51 14.90
C GLY A 123 8.48 1.77 14.23
N SER A 124 7.78 2.62 14.97
CA SER A 124 7.30 3.90 14.46
C SER A 124 7.23 4.98 15.53
N VAL A 125 7.44 6.23 15.12
CA VAL A 125 7.37 7.42 15.97
C VAL A 125 6.48 8.46 15.28
N LYS A 126 5.60 9.08 16.05
CA LYS A 126 4.77 10.20 15.60
C LYS A 126 5.47 11.50 15.96
N LEU A 127 5.83 12.30 14.96
CA LEU A 127 6.67 13.49 15.12
C LEU A 127 5.90 14.74 15.57
N ASP A 128 4.57 14.65 15.68
CA ASP A 128 3.69 15.78 16.01
C ASP A 128 3.19 15.79 17.45
N GLN A 129 3.66 14.83 18.25
CA GLN A 129 3.38 14.73 19.68
C GLN A 129 4.68 14.95 20.45
N GLU A 130 4.55 15.48 21.66
CA GLU A 130 5.63 15.48 22.65
C GLU A 130 6.24 14.07 22.75
N LEU A 131 7.56 13.96 22.90
CA LEU A 131 8.37 12.73 22.78
C LEU A 131 7.75 11.52 23.50
N LYS A 132 6.84 10.82 22.81
CA LYS A 132 6.25 9.57 23.27
C LYS A 132 7.13 8.41 22.85
N ALA A 133 7.07 7.34 23.65
CA ALA A 133 7.76 6.11 23.34
C ALA A 133 7.38 5.61 21.92
N PRO A 134 8.35 5.08 21.16
CA PRO A 134 8.08 4.51 19.85
C PRO A 134 7.09 3.35 19.99
N LYS A 135 6.18 3.22 19.01
CA LYS A 135 5.36 2.02 18.87
C LYS A 135 6.21 0.93 18.27
N LEU A 136 6.26 -0.23 18.93
CA LEU A 136 7.01 -1.40 18.48
C LEU A 136 6.05 -2.58 18.28
N SER A 137 6.28 -3.35 17.23
CA SER A 137 5.61 -4.63 16.99
C SER A 137 6.60 -5.67 16.49
N ALA A 138 6.34 -6.92 16.84
CA ALA A 138 7.08 -8.08 16.35
C ALA A 138 6.08 -9.18 15.97
N GLU A 139 6.25 -9.75 14.80
CA GLU A 139 5.39 -10.76 14.20
C GLU A 139 6.24 -11.95 13.76
N THR A 140 5.67 -13.15 13.83
CA THR A 140 6.29 -14.39 13.35
C THR A 140 5.31 -15.13 12.44
N THR A 141 5.81 -15.66 11.32
CA THR A 141 5.00 -16.42 10.36
C THR A 141 5.46 -17.86 10.35
N TRP A 142 4.51 -18.78 10.51
CA TRP A 142 4.73 -20.23 10.52
C TRP A 142 4.01 -20.83 9.32
N SER A 143 4.75 -21.46 8.42
CA SER A 143 4.21 -22.20 7.28
C SER A 143 4.43 -23.70 7.53
N PHE A 144 3.33 -24.45 7.64
CA PHE A 144 3.31 -25.91 7.75
C PHE A 144 3.11 -26.55 6.37
#